data_AF-A0A852TN08-F1
#
_entry.id   AF-A0A852TN08-F1
#
_cell.length_a   1.000
_cell.length_b   1.000
_cell.length_c   1.000
_cell.angle_alpha   90.00
_cell.angle_beta   90.00
_cell.angle_gamma   90.00
#
_symmetry.space_group_name_H-M   'P 1'
#
loop_
_entity.id
_entity.type
_entity.pdbx_description
1 polymer ?
#
loop_
_entity_poly.entity_id
_entity_poly.type
_entity_poly.pdbx_seq_one_letter_code
_entity_poly.pdbx_strand_id
1 'polypeptide(L)'
;MKKALLIIGIIVGLVVISPFLLLGVYALDFVYYDANDDKAEKAALEYLEDKYGERFEIDDVEYNHILGDDEGSYILSVHLEARLDITFGVDTTEKYQVTRDGYKESNWSNQFRKEMIPIIEPLFQGTGEYYVYGSFPSEIEERYEFEDSYQTIYQENPHQSYERIHILNFDDTFIRRKSFSESISYGKPSRIDKIATIILR
;
A
#
# COMPACT_ATOMS: atom_id res chain seq x y z
N MET A 1 60.67 8.51 -12.65
CA MET A 1 59.98 9.71 -12.10
C MET A 1 58.79 10.16 -12.97
N LYS A 2 58.95 10.46 -14.27
CA LYS A 2 57.83 10.93 -15.13
C LYS A 2 56.62 9.97 -15.19
N LYS A 3 56.85 8.66 -15.27
CA LYS A 3 55.78 7.65 -15.25
C LYS A 3 55.00 7.60 -13.93
N ALA A 4 55.67 7.80 -12.80
CA ALA A 4 55.04 7.80 -11.48
C ALA A 4 54.14 9.02 -11.27
N LEU A 5 54.59 10.20 -11.72
CA LEU A 5 53.77 11.43 -11.68
C LEU A 5 52.53 11.33 -12.58
N LEU A 6 52.65 10.66 -13.73
CA LEU A 6 51.52 10.44 -14.64
C LEU A 6 50.48 9.50 -14.03
N ILE A 7 50.92 8.43 -13.36
CA ILE A 7 50.03 7.50 -12.63
C ILE A 7 49.33 8.22 -11.46
N ILE A 8 50.06 9.02 -10.68
CA ILE A 8 49.48 9.80 -9.57
C ILE A 8 48.46 10.81 -10.11
N GLY A 9 48.76 11.49 -11.22
CA GLY A 9 47.82 12.42 -11.86
C GLY A 9 46.53 11.75 -12.32
N ILE A 10 46.60 10.53 -12.85
CA ILE A 10 45.41 9.74 -13.24
C ILE A 10 44.59 9.33 -12.02
N ILE A 11 45.23 8.88 -10.94
CA ILE A 11 44.54 8.48 -9.71
C ILE A 11 43.84 9.69 -9.07
N VAL A 12 44.53 10.83 -8.96
CA VAL A 12 43.93 12.06 -8.44
C VAL A 12 42.79 12.53 -9.35
N GLY A 13 42.96 12.45 -10.67
CA GLY A 13 41.89 12.75 -11.63
C GLY A 13 40.66 11.86 -11.43
N LEU A 14 40.83 10.56 -11.26
CA LEU A 14 39.74 9.62 -11.00
C LEU A 14 39.03 9.90 -9.68
N VAL A 15 39.77 10.20 -8.61
CA VAL A 15 39.20 10.54 -7.29
C VAL A 15 38.44 11.86 -7.31
N VAL A 16 38.88 12.83 -8.11
CA VAL A 16 38.19 14.13 -8.26
C VAL A 16 36.97 14.01 -9.16
N ILE A 17 36.99 13.15 -10.17
CA ILE A 17 35.87 12.95 -11.11
C ILE A 17 34.82 11.98 -10.54
N SER A 18 35.20 11.02 -9.69
CA SER A 18 34.27 10.02 -9.15
C SER A 18 33.04 10.59 -8.43
N PRO A 19 33.10 11.68 -7.64
CA PRO A 19 31.91 12.25 -7.00
C PRO A 19 30.93 12.82 -8.04
N PHE A 20 31.44 13.41 -9.13
CA PHE A 20 30.60 13.93 -10.21
C PHE A 20 29.94 12.81 -11.01
N LEU A 21 30.64 11.69 -11.21
CA LEU A 21 30.04 10.50 -11.82
C LEU A 21 28.96 9.89 -10.92
N LEU A 22 29.20 9.79 -9.62
CA LEU A 22 28.18 9.31 -8.67
C LEU A 22 26.96 10.21 -8.62
N LEU A 23 27.15 11.54 -8.64
CA LEU A 23 26.04 12.50 -8.75
C LEU A 23 25.30 12.37 -10.08
N GLY A 24 26.00 12.12 -11.18
CA GLY A 24 25.38 11.90 -12.49
C GLY A 24 24.53 10.64 -12.52
N VAL A 25 25.02 9.53 -11.95
CA VAL A 25 24.24 8.29 -11.81
C VAL A 25 23.02 8.51 -10.92
N TYR A 26 23.19 9.18 -9.78
CA TYR A 26 22.07 9.50 -8.88
C TYR A 26 21.00 10.37 -9.55
N ALA A 27 21.41 11.38 -10.33
CA ALA A 27 20.48 12.22 -11.07
C ALA A 27 19.75 11.45 -12.18
N LEU A 28 20.44 10.51 -12.85
CA LEU A 28 19.83 9.64 -13.85
C LEU A 28 18.81 8.69 -13.21
N ASP A 29 19.11 8.11 -12.04
CA ASP A 29 18.17 7.28 -11.30
C ASP A 29 16.93 8.08 -10.93
N PHE A 30 17.09 9.29 -10.38
CA PHE A 30 15.95 10.14 -10.01
C PHE A 30 15.04 10.45 -11.20
N VAL A 31 15.61 10.90 -12.33
CA VAL A 31 14.83 11.20 -13.55
C VAL A 31 14.22 9.94 -14.15
N TYR A 32 14.87 8.79 -14.02
CA TYR A 32 14.36 7.53 -14.52
C TYR A 32 13.12 7.07 -13.75
N TYR A 33 13.14 7.11 -12.42
CA TYR A 33 11.97 6.71 -11.62
C TYR A 33 10.79 7.69 -11.82
N ASP A 34 11.03 9.00 -11.72
CA ASP A 34 10.01 10.05 -11.91
C ASP A 34 9.30 9.92 -13.28
N ALA A 35 10.06 9.73 -14.36
CA ALA A 35 9.49 9.57 -15.70
C ALA A 35 8.76 8.23 -15.94
N ASN A 36 8.99 7.22 -15.10
CA ASN A 36 8.28 5.95 -15.19
C ASN A 36 7.05 5.93 -14.28
N ASP A 37 7.11 6.60 -13.14
CA ASP A 37 5.96 6.83 -12.26
C ASP A 37 4.86 7.57 -13.04
N ASP A 38 5.20 8.69 -13.71
CA ASP A 38 4.29 9.44 -14.59
C ASP A 38 3.58 8.57 -15.65
N LYS A 39 4.28 7.57 -16.19
CA LYS A 39 3.73 6.66 -17.21
C LYS A 39 2.80 5.63 -16.58
N ALA A 40 3.15 5.11 -15.41
CA ALA A 40 2.30 4.20 -14.66
C ALA A 40 1.01 4.90 -14.24
N GLU A 41 1.10 6.14 -13.72
CA GLU A 41 -0.06 6.98 -13.38
C GLU A 41 -0.99 7.14 -14.58
N LYS A 42 -0.43 7.61 -15.70
CA LYS A 42 -1.21 7.86 -16.89
C LYS A 42 -1.92 6.60 -17.40
N ALA A 43 -1.21 5.46 -17.43
CA ALA A 43 -1.79 4.20 -17.88
C ALA A 43 -2.91 3.70 -16.94
N ALA A 44 -2.73 3.86 -15.63
CA ALA A 44 -3.74 3.50 -14.64
C ALA A 44 -4.98 4.38 -14.76
N LEU A 45 -4.82 5.70 -14.87
CA LEU A 45 -5.92 6.63 -15.06
C LEU A 45 -6.69 6.35 -16.36
N GLU A 46 -5.98 6.21 -17.50
CA GLU A 46 -6.61 5.89 -18.78
C GLU A 46 -7.43 4.59 -18.71
N TYR A 47 -6.91 3.55 -18.05
CA TYR A 47 -7.62 2.29 -17.84
C TYR A 47 -8.88 2.46 -16.98
N LEU A 48 -8.78 3.17 -15.86
CA LEU A 48 -9.92 3.36 -14.94
C LEU A 48 -11.02 4.22 -15.56
N GLU A 49 -10.64 5.31 -16.24
CA GLU A 49 -11.58 6.19 -16.94
C GLU A 49 -12.29 5.45 -18.08
N ASP A 50 -11.58 4.60 -18.85
CA ASP A 50 -12.18 3.79 -19.91
C ASP A 50 -13.12 2.71 -19.34
N LYS A 51 -12.71 2.05 -18.25
CA LYS A 51 -13.48 0.95 -17.65
C LYS A 51 -14.73 1.41 -16.91
N TYR A 52 -14.66 2.53 -16.18
CA TYR A 52 -15.72 2.97 -15.27
C TYR A 52 -16.43 4.27 -15.72
N GLY A 53 -15.86 5.03 -16.65
CA GLY A 53 -16.45 6.28 -17.14
C GLY A 53 -16.46 7.41 -16.11
N GLU A 54 -15.66 7.29 -15.05
CA GLU A 54 -15.52 8.26 -13.96
C GLU A 54 -14.10 8.84 -13.96
N ARG A 55 -13.90 9.94 -13.21
CA ARG A 55 -12.59 10.57 -13.08
C ARG A 55 -11.92 10.21 -11.76
N PHE A 56 -10.63 9.97 -11.84
CA PHE A 56 -9.80 9.49 -10.73
C PHE A 56 -8.57 10.37 -10.58
N GLU A 57 -8.06 10.45 -9.36
CA GLU A 57 -6.78 11.08 -9.03
C GLU A 57 -5.86 10.07 -8.35
N ILE A 58 -4.57 10.14 -8.65
CA ILE A 58 -3.53 9.33 -8.01
C ILE A 58 -2.99 10.10 -6.79
N ASP A 59 -3.01 9.46 -5.63
CA ASP A 59 -2.44 9.99 -4.39
C ASP A 59 -0.93 9.70 -4.29
N ASP A 60 -0.53 8.50 -4.71
CA ASP A 60 0.84 8.00 -4.56
C ASP A 60 1.13 6.87 -5.55
N VAL A 61 2.42 6.72 -5.87
CA VAL A 61 2.96 5.66 -6.74
C VAL A 61 4.18 5.05 -6.09
N GLU A 62 4.15 3.74 -5.88
CA GLU A 62 5.27 3.00 -5.33
C GLU A 62 5.74 1.95 -6.34
N TYR A 63 7.00 2.05 -6.76
CA TYR A 63 7.66 0.99 -7.50
C TYR A 63 8.19 -0.09 -6.55
N ASN A 64 7.77 -1.33 -6.77
CA ASN A 64 8.26 -2.49 -6.04
C ASN A 64 8.86 -3.52 -6.99
N HIS A 65 10.08 -3.96 -6.68
CA HIS A 65 10.75 -5.05 -7.38
C HIS A 65 11.32 -6.01 -6.34
N ILE A 66 10.62 -7.12 -6.12
CA ILE A 66 11.04 -8.12 -5.14
C ILE A 66 12.23 -8.88 -5.70
N LEU A 67 13.28 -9.02 -4.89
CA LEU A 67 14.48 -9.79 -5.27
C LEU A 67 14.12 -11.21 -5.68
N GLY A 68 14.29 -11.52 -6.97
CA GLY A 68 14.03 -12.85 -7.55
C GLY A 68 12.89 -12.88 -8.55
N ASP A 69 12.13 -11.78 -8.70
CA ASP A 69 11.12 -11.65 -9.74
C ASP A 69 11.74 -11.21 -11.07
N ASP A 70 11.18 -11.69 -12.18
CA ASP A 70 11.66 -11.36 -13.53
C ASP A 70 11.31 -9.92 -13.93
N GLU A 71 10.24 -9.36 -13.37
CA GLU A 71 9.74 -8.00 -13.60
C GLU A 71 9.16 -7.44 -12.28
N GLY A 72 9.36 -6.16 -12.03
CA GLY A 72 8.74 -5.38 -10.96
C GLY A 72 7.33 -4.91 -11.31
N SER A 73 6.74 -4.16 -10.39
CA SER A 73 5.39 -3.64 -10.50
C SER A 73 5.26 -2.29 -9.80
N TYR A 74 4.39 -1.43 -10.33
CA TYR A 74 3.95 -0.23 -9.65
C TYR A 74 2.65 -0.50 -8.91
N ILE A 75 2.56 0.00 -7.69
CA ILE A 75 1.35 0.00 -6.87
C ILE A 75 0.94 1.46 -6.74
N LEU A 76 -0.25 1.79 -7.21
CA LEU A 76 -0.79 3.15 -7.20
C LEU A 76 -1.93 3.24 -6.18
N SER A 77 -1.95 4.31 -5.40
CA SER A 77 -3.06 4.66 -4.52
C SER A 77 -3.96 5.65 -5.23
N VAL A 78 -5.24 5.32 -5.41
CA VAL A 78 -6.17 6.05 -6.26
C VAL A 78 -7.46 6.36 -5.52
N HIS A 79 -8.05 7.53 -5.80
CA HIS A 79 -9.40 7.88 -5.33
C HIS A 79 -10.22 8.53 -6.46
N LEU A 80 -11.53 8.62 -6.24
CA LEU A 80 -12.45 9.33 -7.14
C LEU A 80 -12.36 10.85 -6.92
N GLU A 81 -12.25 11.64 -7.97
CA GLU A 81 -12.30 13.12 -7.88
C GLU A 81 -13.54 13.60 -7.10
N ALA A 82 -14.67 12.92 -7.29
CA ALA A 82 -15.94 13.25 -6.65
C ALA A 82 -16.07 12.73 -5.19
N ARG A 83 -15.23 11.77 -4.77
CA ARG A 83 -15.34 11.06 -3.49
C ARG A 83 -13.96 10.69 -2.93
N LEU A 84 -13.49 11.51 -1.99
CA LEU A 84 -12.22 11.31 -1.28
C LEU A 84 -12.30 10.28 -0.14
N ASP A 85 -13.48 9.71 0.14
CA ASP A 85 -13.68 8.81 1.29
C ASP A 85 -13.29 7.35 1.01
N ILE A 86 -12.99 7.03 -0.25
CA ILE A 86 -12.58 5.71 -0.70
C ILE A 86 -11.30 5.85 -1.51
N THR A 87 -10.22 5.30 -0.95
CA THR A 87 -8.96 5.09 -1.65
C THR A 87 -8.79 3.60 -1.95
N PHE A 88 -8.26 3.27 -3.12
CA PHE A 88 -8.06 1.90 -3.57
C PHE A 88 -6.71 1.74 -4.28
N GLY A 89 -6.20 0.50 -4.27
CA GLY A 89 -4.95 0.16 -4.93
C GLY A 89 -5.17 -0.21 -6.40
N VAL A 90 -4.25 0.19 -7.27
CA VAL A 90 -4.13 -0.28 -8.64
C VAL A 90 -2.74 -0.82 -8.85
N ASP A 91 -2.63 -2.06 -9.34
CA ASP A 91 -1.34 -2.66 -9.64
C ASP A 91 -1.09 -2.61 -11.15
N THR A 92 0.10 -2.16 -11.53
CA THR A 92 0.56 -2.20 -12.91
C THR A 92 1.92 -2.89 -13.02
N THR A 93 2.14 -3.55 -14.14
CA THR A 93 3.46 -4.12 -14.47
C THR A 93 4.51 -3.03 -14.76
N GLU A 94 5.80 -3.39 -14.80
CA GLU A 94 6.86 -2.53 -15.33
C GLU A 94 6.57 -1.95 -16.74
N LYS A 95 5.71 -2.61 -17.52
CA LYS A 95 5.27 -2.18 -18.85
C LYS A 95 3.98 -1.36 -18.82
N TYR A 96 3.57 -0.92 -17.63
CA TYR A 96 2.38 -0.08 -17.36
C TYR A 96 1.05 -0.74 -17.72
N GLN A 97 1.01 -2.07 -17.86
CA GLN A 97 -0.24 -2.80 -18.00
C GLN A 97 -0.88 -2.97 -16.63
N VAL A 98 -2.13 -2.52 -16.47
CA VAL A 98 -2.93 -2.76 -15.26
C VAL A 98 -3.24 -4.24 -15.13
N THR A 99 -2.91 -4.83 -13.98
CA THR A 99 -3.16 -6.25 -13.66
C THR A 99 -4.25 -6.44 -12.62
N ARG A 100 -4.50 -5.42 -11.79
CA ARG A 100 -5.55 -5.43 -10.77
C ARG A 100 -5.97 -4.01 -10.46
N ASP A 101 -7.28 -3.79 -10.29
CA ASP A 101 -7.83 -2.56 -9.73
C ASP A 101 -8.77 -2.91 -8.57
N GLY A 102 -8.55 -2.30 -7.41
CA GLY A 102 -9.33 -2.56 -6.20
C GLY A 102 -10.61 -1.73 -6.09
N TYR A 103 -11.14 -1.20 -7.19
CA TYR A 103 -12.16 -0.15 -7.14
C TYR A 103 -13.47 -0.62 -6.47
N LYS A 104 -14.06 -1.70 -6.97
CA LYS A 104 -15.29 -2.28 -6.39
C LYS A 104 -14.99 -2.93 -5.03
N GLU A 105 -13.89 -3.69 -4.96
CA GLU A 105 -13.44 -4.34 -3.72
C GLU A 105 -13.32 -3.35 -2.55
N SER A 106 -12.66 -2.21 -2.73
CA SER A 106 -12.52 -1.19 -1.67
C SER A 106 -13.85 -0.58 -1.23
N ASN A 107 -14.77 -0.33 -2.17
CA ASN A 107 -16.10 0.19 -1.83
C ASN A 107 -16.89 -0.81 -0.98
N TRP A 108 -16.96 -2.06 -1.42
CA TRP A 108 -17.66 -3.12 -0.72
C TRP A 108 -17.02 -3.47 0.63
N SER A 109 -15.69 -3.46 0.69
CA SER A 109 -14.94 -3.63 1.94
C SER A 109 -15.22 -2.48 2.93
N ASN A 110 -15.33 -1.24 2.44
CA ASN A 110 -15.72 -0.09 3.27
C ASN A 110 -17.17 -0.20 3.78
N GLN A 111 -18.10 -0.72 2.96
CA GLN A 111 -19.47 -1.00 3.40
C GLN A 111 -19.49 -2.05 4.52
N PHE A 112 -18.82 -3.19 4.32
CA PHE A 112 -18.70 -4.24 5.33
C PHE A 112 -18.04 -3.73 6.62
N ARG A 113 -16.98 -2.92 6.51
CA ARG A 113 -16.32 -2.27 7.65
C ARG A 113 -17.30 -1.39 8.44
N LYS A 114 -18.13 -0.59 7.76
CA LYS A 114 -19.14 0.28 8.41
C LYS A 114 -20.20 -0.54 9.15
N GLU A 115 -20.54 -1.74 8.68
CA GLU A 115 -21.47 -2.65 9.35
C GLU A 115 -20.84 -3.32 10.59
N MET A 116 -19.56 -3.70 10.50
CA MET A 116 -18.91 -4.49 11.55
C MET A 116 -18.32 -3.64 12.69
N ILE A 117 -17.82 -2.43 12.43
CA ILE A 117 -17.22 -1.58 13.47
C ILE A 117 -18.16 -1.40 14.68
N PRO A 118 -19.46 -1.05 14.52
CA PRO A 118 -20.38 -0.88 15.65
C PRO A 118 -20.59 -2.13 16.49
N ILE A 119 -20.34 -3.32 15.93
CA ILE A 119 -20.47 -4.61 16.62
C ILE A 119 -19.18 -4.92 17.38
N ILE A 120 -18.02 -4.62 16.79
CA ILE A 120 -16.71 -4.95 17.34
C ILE A 120 -16.29 -3.95 18.42
N GLU A 121 -16.43 -2.64 18.17
CA GLU A 121 -15.90 -1.59 19.04
C GLU A 121 -16.36 -1.70 20.51
N PRO A 122 -17.65 -1.99 20.82
CA PRO A 122 -18.09 -2.18 22.20
C PRO A 122 -17.47 -3.39 22.92
N LEU A 123 -17.09 -4.42 22.17
CA LEU A 123 -16.51 -5.65 22.70
C LEU A 123 -15.04 -5.46 23.12
N PHE A 124 -14.34 -4.51 22.50
CA PHE A 124 -12.90 -4.29 22.68
C PHE A 124 -12.55 -2.92 23.29
N GLN A 125 -13.55 -2.13 23.69
CA GLN A 125 -13.47 -0.96 24.59
C GLN A 125 -12.30 0.02 24.31
N GLY A 126 -11.94 0.22 23.04
CA GLY A 126 -10.96 1.23 22.63
C GLY A 126 -9.49 0.91 22.89
N THR A 127 -9.14 -0.32 23.30
CA THR A 127 -7.73 -0.70 23.53
C THR A 127 -7.06 -1.27 22.28
N GLY A 128 -7.61 -1.08 21.09
CA GLY A 128 -7.08 -1.71 19.89
C GLY A 128 -7.38 -1.05 18.56
N GLU A 129 -6.55 -1.38 17.58
CA GLU A 129 -6.77 -1.09 16.17
C GLU A 129 -7.51 -2.27 15.52
N TYR A 130 -8.48 -1.95 14.65
CA TYR A 130 -9.30 -2.94 13.96
C TYR A 130 -9.14 -2.77 12.45
N TYR A 131 -8.78 -3.86 11.78
CA TYR A 131 -8.78 -3.94 10.32
C TYR A 131 -9.89 -4.90 9.93
N VAL A 132 -10.95 -4.36 9.34
CA VAL A 132 -12.08 -5.13 8.85
C VAL A 132 -12.05 -5.07 7.33
N TYR A 133 -12.13 -6.25 6.72
CA TYR A 133 -12.04 -6.43 5.30
C TYR A 133 -13.08 -7.43 4.83
N GLY A 134 -13.79 -7.08 3.77
CA GLY A 134 -14.72 -7.96 3.07
C GLY A 134 -14.45 -7.88 1.58
N SER A 135 -14.32 -9.02 0.92
CA SER A 135 -14.19 -9.07 -0.53
C SER A 135 -14.88 -10.29 -1.12
N PHE A 136 -14.93 -10.35 -2.45
CA PHE A 136 -15.47 -11.47 -3.20
C PHE A 136 -14.44 -11.97 -4.22
N PRO A 137 -14.50 -13.24 -4.64
CA PRO A 137 -13.73 -13.73 -5.79
C PRO A 137 -14.01 -12.89 -7.04
N SER A 138 -13.02 -12.77 -7.92
CA SER A 138 -13.12 -11.98 -9.15
C SER A 138 -14.29 -12.39 -10.04
N GLU A 139 -14.63 -13.68 -10.09
CA GLU A 139 -15.78 -14.19 -10.87
C GLU A 139 -17.13 -13.69 -10.33
N ILE A 140 -17.20 -13.36 -9.04
CA ILE A 140 -18.36 -12.74 -8.42
C ILE A 140 -18.33 -11.24 -8.69
N GLU A 141 -17.21 -10.57 -8.41
CA GLU A 141 -17.02 -9.12 -8.58
C GLU A 141 -17.33 -8.64 -10.00
N GLU A 142 -16.96 -9.40 -11.03
CA GLU A 142 -17.22 -9.08 -12.43
C GLU A 142 -18.72 -9.01 -12.79
N ARG A 143 -19.60 -9.63 -11.99
CA ARG A 143 -21.04 -9.70 -12.27
C ARG A 143 -21.85 -8.56 -11.65
N TYR A 144 -21.25 -7.76 -10.79
CA TYR A 144 -21.92 -6.69 -10.04
C TYR A 144 -21.34 -5.33 -10.36
N GLU A 145 -22.14 -4.29 -10.24
CA GLU A 145 -21.72 -2.90 -10.46
C GLU A 145 -21.21 -2.27 -9.16
N PHE A 146 -20.51 -1.14 -9.30
CA PHE A 146 -19.94 -0.43 -8.15
C PHE A 146 -21.02 -0.03 -7.12
N GLU A 147 -22.21 0.33 -7.59
CA GLU A 147 -23.35 0.75 -6.76
C GLU A 147 -24.02 -0.39 -6.00
N ASP A 148 -23.78 -1.65 -6.40
CA ASP A 148 -24.36 -2.79 -5.71
C ASP A 148 -23.83 -2.87 -4.27
N SER A 149 -24.72 -3.19 -3.33
CA SER A 149 -24.35 -3.23 -1.92
C SER A 149 -23.65 -4.54 -1.56
N TYR A 150 -22.68 -4.49 -0.64
CA TYR A 150 -22.00 -5.68 -0.10
C TYR A 150 -23.03 -6.73 0.34
N GLN A 151 -24.07 -6.29 1.05
CA GLN A 151 -25.07 -7.18 1.62
C GLN A 151 -25.97 -7.84 0.56
N THR A 152 -26.26 -7.16 -0.55
CA THR A 152 -26.97 -7.76 -1.70
C THR A 152 -26.12 -8.89 -2.28
N ILE A 153 -24.85 -8.61 -2.58
CA ILE A 153 -23.93 -9.57 -3.19
C ILE A 153 -23.74 -10.78 -2.27
N TYR A 154 -23.58 -10.54 -0.97
CA TYR A 154 -23.47 -11.58 0.05
C TYR A 154 -24.70 -12.50 0.12
N GLN A 155 -25.91 -11.92 0.07
CA GLN A 155 -27.16 -12.69 0.11
C GLN A 155 -27.38 -13.55 -1.14
N GLU A 156 -27.00 -13.04 -2.30
CA GLU A 156 -27.12 -13.75 -3.58
C GLU A 156 -26.01 -14.80 -3.77
N ASN A 157 -24.87 -14.63 -3.11
CA ASN A 157 -23.70 -15.51 -3.21
C ASN A 157 -23.25 -15.99 -1.82
N PRO A 158 -24.10 -16.74 -1.10
CA PRO A 158 -23.80 -17.15 0.27
C PRO A 158 -22.52 -18.00 0.33
N HIS A 159 -21.70 -17.75 1.36
CA HIS A 159 -20.42 -18.44 1.61
C HIS A 159 -19.33 -18.24 0.54
N GLN A 160 -19.49 -17.22 -0.31
CA GLN A 160 -18.48 -16.86 -1.32
C GLN A 160 -17.77 -15.55 -1.00
N SER A 161 -18.07 -14.88 0.11
CA SER A 161 -17.27 -13.74 0.58
C SER A 161 -16.01 -14.19 1.31
N TYR A 162 -14.98 -13.36 1.24
CA TYR A 162 -13.79 -13.43 2.08
C TYR A 162 -13.86 -12.34 3.13
N GLU A 163 -14.21 -12.72 4.36
CA GLU A 163 -14.39 -11.80 5.47
C GLU A 163 -13.30 -11.98 6.52
N ARG A 164 -12.62 -10.88 6.84
CA ARG A 164 -11.54 -10.89 7.82
C ARG A 164 -11.65 -9.71 8.77
N ILE A 165 -11.52 -10.02 10.05
CA ILE A 165 -11.40 -9.02 11.11
C ILE A 165 -10.07 -9.29 11.83
N HIS A 166 -9.16 -8.33 11.75
CA HIS A 166 -7.95 -8.31 12.56
C HIS A 166 -8.13 -7.33 13.69
N ILE A 167 -7.79 -7.78 14.89
CA ILE A 167 -7.85 -6.98 16.11
C ILE A 167 -6.45 -6.97 16.70
N LEU A 168 -5.86 -5.78 16.77
CA LEU A 168 -4.63 -5.50 17.49
C LEU A 168 -5.01 -4.90 18.84
N ASN A 169 -4.89 -5.66 19.92
CA ASN A 169 -5.17 -5.16 21.26
C ASN A 169 -3.86 -4.76 21.95
N PHE A 170 -3.74 -3.48 22.30
CA PHE A 170 -2.66 -2.94 23.11
C PHE A 170 -3.07 -3.03 24.59
N ASP A 171 -2.48 -3.97 25.32
CA ASP A 171 -2.76 -4.11 26.75
C ASP A 171 -2.13 -2.95 27.54
N ASP A 172 -2.96 -2.03 28.01
CA ASP A 172 -2.57 -0.89 28.87
C ASP A 172 -1.90 -1.33 30.19
N THR A 173 -1.97 -2.61 30.59
CA THR A 173 -1.34 -3.09 31.82
C THR A 173 0.20 -3.05 31.78
N PHE A 174 0.82 -2.98 30.59
CA PHE A 174 2.27 -2.83 30.48
C PHE A 174 2.74 -1.39 30.78
N ILE A 175 1.96 -0.37 30.38
CA ILE A 175 2.29 1.04 30.62
C ILE A 175 2.19 1.37 32.12
N ARG A 176 1.23 0.80 32.85
CA ARG A 176 1.09 0.99 34.31
C ARG A 176 2.20 0.33 35.14
N ARG A 177 2.84 -0.75 34.67
CA ARG A 177 3.98 -1.34 35.40
C ARG A 177 5.28 -0.59 35.17
N LYS A 178 5.47 -0.01 33.96
CA LYS A 178 6.68 0.70 33.60
C LYS A 178 6.77 2.10 34.24
N SER A 179 5.63 2.78 34.43
CA SER A 179 5.60 4.09 35.13
C SER A 179 5.88 4.01 36.64
N PHE A 180 5.85 2.81 37.23
CA PHE A 180 6.26 2.60 38.63
C PHE A 180 7.70 2.10 38.78
N SER A 181 8.35 1.64 37.70
CA SER A 181 9.73 1.09 37.75
C SER A 181 10.77 1.86 36.96
N GLU A 182 10.40 2.81 36.09
CA GLU A 182 11.35 3.51 35.23
C GLU A 182 11.09 5.03 35.19
N SER A 183 11.34 5.69 36.31
CA SER A 183 12.14 6.92 36.24
C SER A 183 13.56 6.52 35.85
N ILE A 184 13.82 6.23 34.55
CA ILE A 184 15.11 6.31 33.85
C ILE A 184 14.93 5.78 32.40
N SER A 185 15.24 6.66 31.43
CA SER A 185 15.70 6.39 30.05
C SER A 185 14.71 6.04 28.91
N TYR A 186 14.51 7.06 28.06
CA TYR A 186 14.27 7.08 26.60
C TYR A 186 13.84 5.80 25.85
N GLY A 187 12.60 5.85 25.34
CA GLY A 187 12.20 5.60 23.95
C GLY A 187 12.71 4.36 23.20
N LYS A 188 11.90 3.29 23.17
CA LYS A 188 11.80 2.29 22.08
C LYS A 188 10.45 1.52 22.18
N PRO A 189 9.98 0.88 21.08
CA PRO A 189 8.57 0.82 20.68
C PRO A 189 7.72 -0.19 21.47
N SER A 190 6.41 0.02 21.42
CA SER A 190 5.35 -0.84 21.95
C SER A 190 5.45 -2.26 21.39
N ARG A 191 5.40 -3.26 22.27
CA ARG A 191 5.27 -4.67 21.91
C ARG A 191 3.82 -4.98 21.52
N ILE A 192 3.63 -5.66 20.39
CA ILE A 192 2.36 -6.30 20.03
C ILE A 192 2.30 -7.62 20.79
N ASP A 193 1.42 -7.74 21.78
CA ASP A 193 1.36 -8.94 22.63
C ASP A 193 0.31 -9.97 22.17
N LYS A 194 -0.75 -9.58 21.45
CA LYS A 194 -1.75 -10.51 20.89
C LYS A 194 -2.33 -10.00 19.57
N ILE A 195 -2.14 -10.79 18.51
CA ILE A 195 -2.85 -10.64 17.23
C ILE A 195 -3.98 -11.67 17.23
N ALA A 196 -5.23 -11.22 17.17
CA ALA A 196 -6.37 -12.10 16.92
C ALA A 196 -6.86 -11.85 15.50
N THR A 197 -6.78 -12.89 14.66
CA THR A 197 -7.41 -12.89 13.33
C THR A 197 -8.66 -13.74 13.42
N ILE A 198 -9.81 -13.12 13.21
CA ILE A 198 -11.10 -13.81 13.09
C ILE A 198 -11.40 -13.92 11.60
N ILE A 199 -11.53 -15.15 11.11
CA ILE A 199 -11.99 -15.46 9.76
C ILE A 199 -13.46 -15.86 9.89
N LEU A 200 -14.34 -15.08 9.28
CA LEU A 200 -15.75 -15.40 9.19
C LEU A 200 -15.95 -16.26 7.92
N ARG A 201 -16.73 -17.34 8.02
CA ARG A 201 -17.02 -18.28 6.92
C ARG A 201 -18.53 -18.38 6.74
#